data_AF-A0A925FQH0-F1
#
_entry.id   AF-A0A925FQH0-F1
#
_cell.length_a   1.000
_cell.length_b   1.000
_cell.length_c   1.000
_cell.angle_alpha   90.00
_cell.angle_beta   90.00
_cell.angle_gamma   90.00
#
_symmetry.space_group_name_H-M   'P 1'
#
loop_
_entity.id
_entity.type
_entity.pdbx_description
1 polymer ?
#
loop_
_entity_poly.entity_id
_entity_poly.type
_entity_poly.pdbx_seq_one_letter_code
_entity_poly.pdbx_strand_id
1 'polypeptide(L)'
;MSYEEENLIDCSRFEELLTDYLDKALDSGSHKSVASHALSCPLCHSLLNEVKASLAVCREIAEPRMSVTSLEARILAKTMPEAAMKCEEFESHLTDYLDGFLPAQVFHRWERHAVLCNDCTDLPGAVVRSLAACVTYKLDELPLPAGLHQRILRETIGTSKAKSMKASLASQFGEWIRGLSFPISVPQLAPVAMMMLFAFLMFSQTVSADGSLAGVYTKSFELAEQTYKQGADAWSGTTAEQPNAQEPVTGTTYVDQEGRK
;
A
#
# COMPACT_ATOMS: atom_id res chain seq x y z
N MET A 1 -65.93 -57.15 -0.71
CA MET A 1 -64.62 -57.05 -1.38
C MET A 1 -64.73 -55.92 -2.38
N SER A 2 -64.39 -54.71 -1.94
CA SER A 2 -64.28 -53.53 -2.80
C SER A 2 -63.00 -53.67 -3.60
N TYR A 3 -63.14 -53.87 -4.90
CA TYR A 3 -62.02 -53.74 -5.83
C TYR A 3 -61.68 -52.25 -5.88
N GLU A 4 -60.64 -51.85 -5.15
CA GLU A 4 -60.02 -50.54 -5.35
C GLU A 4 -59.54 -50.51 -6.79
N GLU A 5 -60.12 -49.61 -7.59
CA GLU A 5 -59.61 -49.28 -8.92
C GLU A 5 -58.13 -48.90 -8.77
N GLU A 6 -57.24 -49.80 -9.17
CA GLU A 6 -55.85 -49.47 -9.40
C GLU A 6 -55.83 -48.38 -10.47
N ASN A 7 -55.72 -47.12 -10.03
CA ASN A 7 -55.44 -45.95 -10.87
C ASN A 7 -54.04 -46.11 -11.45
N LEU A 8 -53.91 -47.03 -12.41
CA LEU A 8 -52.72 -47.34 -13.15
C LEU A 8 -52.47 -46.19 -14.14
N ILE A 9 -51.67 -45.22 -13.71
CA ILE A 9 -51.15 -44.17 -14.57
C ILE A 9 -50.21 -44.80 -15.60
N ASP A 10 -50.28 -44.34 -16.85
CA ASP A 10 -49.31 -44.68 -17.90
C ASP A 10 -48.16 -43.66 -17.97
N CYS A 11 -47.09 -43.99 -18.70
CA CYS A 11 -45.90 -43.13 -18.78
C CYS A 11 -46.20 -41.75 -19.38
N SER A 12 -47.09 -41.67 -20.36
CA SER A 12 -47.51 -40.41 -20.98
C SER A 12 -48.21 -39.48 -19.98
N ARG A 13 -49.15 -40.04 -19.21
CA ARG A 13 -49.90 -39.29 -18.22
C ARG A 13 -49.02 -38.89 -17.04
N PHE A 14 -47.99 -39.67 -16.73
CA PHE A 14 -46.96 -39.28 -15.77
C PHE A 14 -46.21 -38.02 -16.21
N GLU A 15 -45.77 -37.95 -17.47
CA GLU A 15 -45.05 -36.79 -18.01
C GLU A 15 -45.90 -35.51 -17.99
N GLU A 16 -47.19 -35.61 -18.34
CA GLU A 16 -48.12 -34.48 -18.29
C GLU A 16 -48.30 -33.93 -16.86
N LEU A 17 -48.35 -34.81 -15.86
CA LEU A 17 -48.57 -34.45 -14.46
C LEU A 17 -47.27 -34.13 -13.70
N LEU A 18 -46.10 -34.29 -14.33
CA LEU A 18 -44.80 -34.20 -13.66
C LEU A 18 -44.54 -32.81 -13.07
N THR A 19 -44.86 -31.75 -13.81
CA THR A 19 -44.70 -30.36 -13.35
C THR A 19 -45.59 -30.10 -12.13
N ASP A 20 -46.87 -30.42 -12.23
CA ASP A 20 -47.85 -30.23 -11.14
C ASP A 20 -47.48 -31.08 -9.91
N TYR A 21 -46.90 -32.26 -10.12
CA TYR A 21 -46.38 -33.11 -9.05
C TYR A 21 -45.20 -32.47 -8.32
N LEU A 22 -44.24 -31.89 -9.06
CA LEU A 22 -43.07 -31.21 -8.49
C LEU A 22 -43.44 -29.90 -7.77
N ASP A 23 -44.44 -29.19 -8.29
CA ASP A 23 -44.98 -27.95 -7.70
C ASP A 23 -45.99 -28.20 -6.57
N LYS A 24 -46.32 -29.47 -6.29
CA LYS A 24 -47.33 -29.90 -5.29
C LYS A 24 -48.73 -29.33 -5.55
N ALA A 25 -49.06 -29.12 -6.82
CA ALA A 25 -50.36 -28.62 -7.26
C ALA A 25 -51.42 -29.73 -7.43
N LEU A 26 -51.00 -31.00 -7.43
CA LEU A 26 -51.90 -32.15 -7.57
C LEU A 26 -52.71 -32.44 -6.30
N ASP A 27 -53.92 -32.99 -6.47
CA ASP A 27 -54.70 -33.54 -5.37
C ASP A 27 -54.01 -34.76 -4.74
N SER A 28 -54.38 -35.09 -3.50
CA SER A 28 -53.72 -36.15 -2.74
C SER A 28 -53.85 -37.56 -3.35
N GLY A 29 -54.88 -37.81 -4.16
CA GLY A 29 -55.07 -39.07 -4.87
C GLY A 29 -54.12 -39.16 -6.07
N SER A 30 -54.11 -38.13 -6.91
CA SER A 30 -53.22 -38.03 -8.08
C SER A 30 -51.75 -37.99 -7.68
N HIS A 31 -51.40 -37.34 -6.56
CA HIS A 31 -50.03 -37.34 -6.06
C HIS A 31 -49.58 -38.76 -5.65
N LYS A 32 -50.49 -39.58 -5.08
CA LYS A 32 -50.16 -40.97 -4.70
C LYS A 32 -50.00 -41.87 -5.91
N SER A 33 -50.84 -41.73 -6.93
CA SER A 33 -50.75 -42.54 -8.15
C SER A 33 -49.52 -42.17 -9.00
N VAL A 34 -49.16 -40.89 -9.08
CA VAL A 34 -47.92 -40.45 -9.76
C VAL A 34 -46.69 -40.96 -8.99
N ALA A 35 -46.71 -40.91 -7.65
CA ALA A 35 -45.63 -41.44 -6.83
C ALA A 35 -45.51 -42.97 -6.94
N SER A 36 -46.62 -43.72 -6.95
CA SER A 36 -46.59 -45.17 -7.11
C SER A 36 -46.10 -45.58 -8.49
N HIS A 37 -46.48 -44.84 -9.54
CA HIS A 37 -45.97 -45.06 -10.89
C HIS A 37 -44.46 -44.80 -10.97
N ALA A 38 -43.98 -43.69 -10.41
CA ALA A 38 -42.55 -43.38 -10.35
C ALA A 38 -41.73 -44.43 -9.61
N LEU A 39 -42.29 -45.13 -8.62
CA LEU A 39 -41.61 -46.22 -7.93
C LEU A 39 -41.65 -47.55 -8.70
N SER A 40 -42.67 -47.74 -9.54
CA SER A 40 -42.88 -49.00 -10.27
C SER A 40 -42.23 -49.00 -11.66
N CYS A 41 -42.12 -47.84 -12.30
CA CYS A 41 -41.57 -47.66 -13.64
C CYS A 41 -40.15 -47.06 -13.57
N PRO A 42 -39.09 -47.81 -13.95
CA PRO A 42 -37.71 -47.33 -13.85
C PRO A 42 -37.41 -46.14 -14.76
N LEU A 43 -38.10 -46.01 -15.91
CA LEU A 43 -37.93 -44.90 -16.85
C LEU A 43 -38.51 -43.59 -16.30
N CYS A 44 -39.72 -43.64 -15.74
CA CYS A 44 -40.33 -42.47 -15.10
C CYS A 44 -39.61 -42.09 -13.80
N HIS A 45 -39.04 -43.08 -13.10
CA HIS A 45 -38.18 -42.83 -11.95
C HIS A 45 -36.91 -42.06 -12.32
N SER A 46 -36.22 -42.46 -13.40
CA SER A 46 -35.02 -41.75 -13.85
C SER A 46 -35.36 -40.33 -14.30
N LEU A 47 -36.42 -40.16 -15.09
CA LEU A 47 -36.90 -38.84 -15.52
C LEU A 47 -37.20 -37.92 -14.33
N LEU A 48 -37.93 -38.41 -13.33
CA LEU A 48 -38.24 -37.63 -12.12
C LEU A 48 -36.97 -37.16 -11.41
N ASN A 49 -35.96 -38.01 -11.31
CA ASN A 49 -34.70 -37.67 -10.65
C ASN A 49 -33.86 -36.70 -11.48
N GLU A 50 -33.85 -36.84 -12.81
CA GLU A 50 -33.18 -35.91 -13.73
C GLU A 50 -33.78 -34.50 -13.63
N VAL A 51 -35.11 -34.40 -13.64
CA VAL A 51 -35.80 -33.10 -13.50
C VAL A 51 -35.55 -32.50 -12.11
N LYS A 52 -35.59 -33.31 -11.04
CA LYS A 52 -35.24 -32.86 -9.69
C LYS A 52 -33.81 -32.36 -9.58
N ALA A 53 -32.85 -33.06 -10.19
CA ALA A 53 -31.45 -32.65 -10.21
C ALA A 53 -31.28 -31.33 -10.97
N SER A 54 -31.97 -31.18 -12.11
CA SER A 54 -31.96 -29.94 -12.91
C SER A 54 -32.53 -28.76 -12.12
N LEU A 55 -33.65 -28.95 -11.41
CA LEU A 55 -34.23 -27.93 -10.54
C LEU A 55 -33.32 -27.56 -9.36
N ALA A 56 -32.58 -28.52 -8.79
CA ALA A 56 -31.60 -28.24 -7.75
C ALA A 56 -30.49 -27.32 -8.28
N VAL A 57 -29.95 -27.61 -9.47
CA VAL A 57 -28.96 -26.74 -10.13
C VAL A 57 -29.54 -25.35 -10.38
N CYS A 58 -30.77 -25.24 -10.90
CA CYS A 58 -31.41 -23.95 -11.12
C CYS A 58 -31.59 -23.13 -9.83
N ARG A 59 -31.77 -23.78 -8.68
CA ARG A 59 -31.86 -23.10 -7.37
C ARG A 59 -30.50 -22.67 -6.84
N GLU A 60 -29.43 -23.38 -7.19
CA GLU A 60 -28.05 -23.03 -6.83
C GLU A 60 -27.47 -21.91 -7.70
N ILE A 61 -27.98 -21.75 -8.93
CA ILE A 61 -27.70 -20.58 -9.76
C ILE A 61 -28.34 -19.37 -9.06
N ALA A 62 -27.55 -18.74 -8.20
CA ALA A 62 -27.95 -17.56 -7.46
C ALA A 62 -28.55 -16.52 -8.41
N GLU A 63 -29.76 -16.10 -8.11
CA GLU A 63 -30.39 -14.97 -8.78
C GLU A 63 -29.40 -13.79 -8.78
N PRO A 64 -29.15 -13.14 -9.94
CA PRO A 64 -28.24 -12.01 -9.97
C PRO A 64 -28.72 -10.98 -8.97
N ARG A 65 -27.98 -10.80 -7.87
CA ARG A 65 -28.26 -9.73 -6.92
C ARG A 65 -28.04 -8.44 -7.67
N MET A 66 -29.14 -7.82 -8.12
CA MET A 66 -29.07 -6.50 -8.74
C MET A 66 -28.39 -5.57 -7.74
N SER A 67 -27.28 -4.95 -8.17
CA SER A 67 -26.51 -4.06 -7.30
C SER A 67 -27.37 -2.84 -6.97
N VAL A 68 -27.87 -2.79 -5.74
CA VAL A 68 -28.69 -1.67 -5.22
C VAL A 68 -27.88 -0.40 -5.00
N THR A 69 -26.56 -0.42 -5.19
CA THR A 69 -25.62 0.68 -4.94
C THR A 69 -26.01 1.98 -5.64
N SER A 70 -26.45 1.93 -6.90
CA SER A 70 -26.92 3.12 -7.63
C SER A 70 -28.23 3.66 -7.08
N LEU A 71 -29.16 2.78 -6.68
CA LEU A 71 -30.44 3.19 -6.09
C LEU A 71 -30.22 3.82 -4.71
N GLU A 72 -29.40 3.19 -3.87
CA GLU A 72 -29.00 3.70 -2.55
C GLU A 72 -28.32 5.06 -2.67
N ALA A 73 -27.38 5.21 -3.61
CA ALA A 73 -26.74 6.49 -3.90
C ALA A 73 -27.76 7.58 -4.25
N ARG A 74 -28.72 7.28 -5.12
CA ARG A 74 -29.78 8.20 -5.53
C ARG A 74 -30.73 8.56 -4.39
N ILE A 75 -31.09 7.60 -3.55
CA ILE A 75 -31.94 7.84 -2.38
C ILE A 75 -31.21 8.77 -1.41
N LEU A 76 -29.97 8.44 -1.05
CA LEU A 76 -29.18 9.22 -0.11
C LEU A 76 -28.89 10.65 -0.62
N ALA A 77 -28.64 10.83 -1.93
CA ALA A 77 -28.47 12.15 -2.52
C ALA A 77 -29.76 13.00 -2.44
N LYS A 78 -30.94 12.35 -2.51
CA LYS A 78 -32.23 13.04 -2.37
C LYS A 78 -32.62 13.32 -0.93
N THR A 79 -32.20 12.49 0.03
CA THR A 79 -32.59 12.63 1.44
C THR A 79 -31.57 13.38 2.29
N MET A 80 -30.30 13.44 1.88
CA MET A 80 -29.19 14.08 2.60
C MET A 80 -28.24 14.80 1.62
N PRO A 81 -28.69 15.90 0.98
CA PRO A 81 -27.89 16.63 -0.01
C PRO A 81 -26.62 17.27 0.57
N GLU A 82 -26.59 17.59 1.86
CA GLU A 82 -25.42 18.10 2.57
C GLU A 82 -24.26 17.08 2.63
N ALA A 83 -24.56 15.79 2.47
CA ALA A 83 -23.54 14.75 2.37
C ALA A 83 -22.95 14.61 0.96
N ALA A 84 -23.44 15.37 -0.02
CA ALA A 84 -22.92 15.35 -1.38
C ALA A 84 -21.48 15.90 -1.45
N MET A 85 -20.74 15.43 -2.44
CA MET A 85 -19.36 15.82 -2.73
C MET A 85 -19.34 16.54 -4.09
N LYS A 86 -18.47 17.54 -4.24
CA LYS A 86 -18.24 18.22 -5.53
C LYS A 86 -17.19 17.49 -6.35
N CYS A 87 -17.17 17.71 -7.67
CA CYS A 87 -16.18 17.09 -8.55
C CYS A 87 -14.74 17.46 -8.16
N GLU A 88 -14.49 18.70 -7.71
CA GLU A 88 -13.13 19.09 -7.31
C GLU A 88 -12.66 18.35 -6.04
N GLU A 89 -13.58 18.13 -5.09
CA GLU A 89 -13.31 17.34 -3.87
C GLU A 89 -13.10 15.87 -4.23
N PHE A 90 -13.87 15.34 -5.18
CA PHE A 90 -13.73 13.98 -5.70
C PHE A 90 -12.34 13.72 -6.31
N GLU A 91 -11.91 14.60 -7.21
CA GLU A 91 -10.60 14.51 -7.86
C GLU A 91 -9.44 14.64 -6.85
N SER A 92 -9.58 15.50 -5.84
CA SER A 92 -8.55 15.67 -4.80
C SER A 92 -8.25 14.38 -4.02
N HIS A 93 -9.26 13.51 -3.88
CA HIS A 93 -9.17 12.23 -3.18
C HIS A 93 -8.94 11.03 -4.11
N LEU A 94 -8.83 11.26 -5.42
CA LEU A 94 -8.66 10.19 -6.40
C LEU A 94 -7.38 9.39 -6.15
N THR A 95 -6.27 10.07 -5.85
CA THR A 95 -4.99 9.40 -5.57
C THR A 95 -5.06 8.62 -4.25
N ASP A 96 -5.61 9.22 -3.19
CA ASP A 96 -5.82 8.55 -1.90
C ASP A 96 -6.68 7.28 -2.05
N TYR A 97 -7.67 7.31 -2.94
CA TYR A 97 -8.48 6.13 -3.27
C TYR A 97 -7.67 5.06 -3.99
N LEU A 98 -6.91 5.42 -5.02
CA LEU A 98 -6.08 4.49 -5.79
C LEU A 98 -4.96 3.85 -4.96
N ASP A 99 -4.41 4.62 -4.01
CA ASP A 99 -3.38 4.15 -3.08
C ASP A 99 -3.95 3.37 -1.88
N GLY A 100 -5.28 3.37 -1.69
CA GLY A 100 -5.95 2.67 -0.59
C GLY A 100 -5.92 3.39 0.77
N PHE A 101 -5.64 4.69 0.77
CA PHE A 101 -5.57 5.53 1.98
C PHE A 101 -6.82 6.38 2.23
N LEU A 102 -7.86 6.26 1.41
CA LEU A 102 -9.08 7.04 1.57
C LEU A 102 -9.80 6.70 2.90
N PRO A 103 -9.98 7.66 3.82
CA PRO A 103 -10.67 7.41 5.09
C PRO A 103 -12.11 6.97 4.89
N ALA A 104 -12.60 6.05 5.72
CA ALA A 104 -13.96 5.47 5.62
C ALA A 104 -15.09 6.53 5.59
N GLN A 105 -14.92 7.65 6.32
CA GLN A 105 -15.89 8.74 6.36
C GLN A 105 -16.05 9.46 5.01
N VAL A 106 -14.98 9.49 4.20
CA VAL A 106 -14.96 10.11 2.87
C VAL A 106 -15.32 9.09 1.80
N PHE A 107 -14.94 7.82 2.00
CA PHE A 107 -15.16 6.72 1.06
C PHE A 107 -16.60 6.62 0.56
N HIS A 108 -17.60 6.56 1.44
CA HIS A 108 -19.00 6.41 1.03
C HIS A 108 -19.59 7.64 0.32
N ARG A 109 -19.02 8.83 0.57
CA ARG A 109 -19.40 10.06 -0.16
C ARG A 109 -18.77 10.06 -1.55
N TRP A 110 -17.50 9.65 -1.62
CA TRP A 110 -16.71 9.53 -2.85
C TRP A 110 -17.29 8.48 -3.81
N GLU A 111 -17.61 7.28 -3.31
CA GLU A 111 -18.22 6.19 -4.08
C GLU A 111 -19.58 6.59 -4.65
N ARG A 112 -20.42 7.28 -3.86
CA ARG A 112 -21.69 7.83 -4.36
C ARG A 112 -21.48 8.85 -5.47
N HIS A 113 -20.50 9.74 -5.33
CA HIS A 113 -20.21 10.72 -6.37
C HIS A 113 -19.79 10.02 -7.68
N ALA A 114 -18.90 9.02 -7.59
CA ALA A 114 -18.51 8.20 -8.75
C ALA A 114 -19.74 7.56 -9.42
N VAL A 115 -20.69 7.02 -8.66
CA VAL A 115 -21.86 6.34 -9.26
C VAL A 115 -22.89 7.29 -9.86
N LEU A 116 -23.00 8.53 -9.35
CA LEU A 116 -24.05 9.48 -9.76
C LEU A 116 -23.60 10.51 -10.80
N CYS A 117 -22.32 10.88 -10.80
CA CYS A 117 -21.78 11.96 -11.63
C CYS A 117 -21.25 11.40 -12.96
N ASN A 118 -21.90 11.75 -14.07
CA ASN A 118 -21.53 11.28 -15.41
C ASN A 118 -20.07 11.60 -15.79
N ASP A 119 -19.52 12.70 -15.27
CA ASP A 119 -18.15 13.13 -15.60
C ASP A 119 -17.10 12.37 -14.77
N CYS A 120 -17.45 11.93 -13.56
CA CYS A 120 -16.53 11.29 -12.62
C CYS A 120 -16.65 9.76 -12.58
N THR A 121 -17.72 9.17 -13.11
CA THR A 121 -17.97 7.71 -13.05
C THR A 121 -16.84 6.86 -13.59
N ASP A 122 -16.28 7.21 -14.74
CA ASP A 122 -15.19 6.44 -15.37
C ASP A 122 -13.80 7.04 -15.10
N LEU A 123 -13.70 8.14 -14.36
CA LEU A 123 -12.43 8.81 -14.12
C LEU A 123 -11.39 7.90 -13.41
N PRO A 124 -11.74 7.16 -12.33
CA PRO A 124 -10.78 6.24 -11.70
C PRO A 124 -10.36 5.11 -12.64
N GLY A 125 -11.30 4.57 -13.42
CA GLY A 125 -11.03 3.54 -14.42
C GLY A 125 -10.08 4.04 -15.51
N ALA A 126 -10.28 5.28 -15.99
CA ALA A 126 -9.41 5.91 -16.98
C ALA A 126 -7.98 6.12 -16.46
N VAL A 127 -7.83 6.52 -15.18
CA VAL A 127 -6.51 6.64 -14.56
C VAL A 127 -5.83 5.28 -14.41
N VAL A 128 -6.54 4.24 -13.95
CA VAL A 128 -5.96 2.89 -13.85
C VAL A 128 -5.55 2.34 -15.21
N ARG A 129 -6.35 2.54 -16.26
CA ARG A 129 -6.02 2.11 -17.62
C ARG A 129 -4.80 2.85 -18.18
N SER A 130 -4.70 4.16 -17.94
CA SER A 130 -3.53 4.95 -18.38
C SER A 130 -2.26 4.59 -17.60
N LEU A 131 -2.37 4.34 -16.29
CA LEU A 131 -1.28 3.82 -15.47
C LEU A 131 -0.82 2.44 -15.95
N ALA A 132 -1.75 1.52 -16.20
CA ALA A 132 -1.45 0.20 -16.73
C ALA A 132 -0.71 0.28 -18.07
N ALA A 133 -1.11 1.18 -18.97
CA ALA A 133 -0.39 1.43 -20.22
C ALA A 133 1.05 1.90 -19.96
N CYS A 134 1.24 2.90 -19.09
CA CYS A 134 2.57 3.40 -18.73
C CYS A 134 3.46 2.32 -18.09
N VAL A 135 2.90 1.49 -17.21
CA VAL A 135 3.61 0.38 -16.57
C VAL A 135 4.00 -0.67 -17.61
N THR A 136 3.10 -1.02 -18.53
CA THR A 136 3.38 -1.97 -19.62
C THR A 136 4.54 -1.46 -20.50
N TYR A 137 4.49 -0.20 -20.93
CA TYR A 137 5.56 0.40 -21.74
C TYR A 137 6.89 0.59 -21.01
N LYS A 138 6.89 0.68 -19.68
CA LYS A 138 8.13 0.81 -18.88
C LYS A 138 8.70 -0.54 -18.43
N LEU A 139 7.87 -1.57 -18.31
CA LEU A 139 8.30 -2.92 -17.92
C LEU A 139 8.83 -3.72 -19.11
N ASP A 140 8.36 -3.44 -20.33
CA ASP A 140 9.11 -3.82 -21.51
C ASP A 140 10.46 -3.10 -21.44
N GLU A 141 11.54 -3.85 -21.21
CA GLU A 141 12.90 -3.35 -21.42
C GLU A 141 13.04 -3.02 -22.91
N LEU A 142 12.57 -1.84 -23.32
CA LEU A 142 12.77 -1.38 -24.68
C LEU A 142 14.27 -1.45 -24.95
N PRO A 143 14.68 -2.05 -26.08
CA PRO A 143 16.09 -2.20 -26.38
C PRO A 143 16.72 -0.80 -26.38
N LEU A 144 17.65 -0.59 -25.44
CA LEU A 144 18.40 0.64 -25.37
C LEU A 144 19.03 0.90 -26.75
N PRO A 145 18.84 2.09 -27.34
CA PRO A 145 19.45 2.41 -28.62
C PRO A 145 20.95 2.10 -28.57
N ALA A 146 21.44 1.37 -29.58
CA ALA A 146 22.85 0.98 -29.63
C ALA A 146 23.75 2.20 -29.44
N GLY A 147 24.63 2.14 -28.43
CA GLY A 147 25.54 3.22 -28.08
C GLY A 147 24.93 4.40 -27.30
N LEU A 148 23.72 4.28 -26.72
CA LEU A 148 23.18 5.31 -25.82
C LEU A 148 24.12 5.59 -24.65
N HIS A 149 24.67 4.55 -24.04
CA HIS A 149 25.67 4.68 -22.97
C HIS A 149 26.91 5.46 -23.45
N GLN A 150 27.41 5.20 -24.67
CA GLN A 150 28.52 5.95 -25.27
C GLN A 150 28.16 7.41 -25.56
N ARG A 151 26.92 7.71 -25.93
CA ARG A 151 26.43 9.09 -26.13
C ARG A 151 26.32 9.81 -24.79
N ILE A 152 25.72 9.19 -23.77
CA ILE A 152 25.65 9.75 -22.42
C ILE A 152 27.06 9.99 -21.89
N LEU A 153 27.95 8.99 -21.96
CA LEU A 153 29.35 9.11 -21.56
C LEU A 153 30.06 10.22 -22.35
N ARG A 154 29.85 10.35 -23.67
CA ARG A 154 30.46 11.44 -24.46
C ARG A 154 29.99 12.82 -24.00
N GLU A 155 28.69 12.98 -23.75
CA GLU A 155 28.10 14.25 -23.30
C GLU A 155 28.44 14.57 -21.83
N THR A 156 28.59 13.56 -20.97
CA THR A 156 28.90 13.75 -19.53
C THR A 156 30.39 13.73 -19.20
N ILE A 157 31.23 13.05 -19.98
CA ILE A 157 32.70 13.12 -19.88
C ILE A 157 33.23 14.43 -20.48
N GLY A 158 32.40 15.15 -21.27
CA GLY A 158 32.80 16.38 -21.96
C GLY A 158 32.51 17.71 -21.24
N THR A 159 31.66 17.76 -20.21
CA THR A 159 31.33 19.02 -19.50
C THR A 159 32.28 19.38 -18.37
N SER A 160 33.36 18.61 -18.16
CA SER A 160 34.55 19.06 -17.42
C SER A 160 35.64 19.60 -18.33
N LYS A 161 35.37 19.88 -19.62
CA LYS A 161 36.21 20.80 -20.40
C LYS A 161 36.05 22.20 -19.80
N ALA A 162 36.83 22.44 -18.76
CA ALA A 162 37.29 23.75 -18.34
C ALA A 162 37.61 24.52 -19.62
N LYS A 163 36.75 25.49 -19.93
CA LYS A 163 37.04 26.52 -20.90
C LYS A 163 38.33 27.15 -20.40
N SER A 164 39.46 26.76 -20.98
CA SER A 164 40.77 27.39 -20.78
C SER A 164 40.76 28.77 -21.45
N MET A 165 39.80 29.60 -21.08
CA MET A 165 40.01 31.03 -21.04
C MET A 165 41.07 31.24 -19.97
N LYS A 166 42.21 31.79 -20.37
CA LYS A 166 43.26 32.30 -19.47
C LYS A 166 42.58 33.05 -18.32
N ALA A 167 42.40 32.36 -17.20
CA ALA A 167 41.95 32.95 -15.97
C ALA A 167 43.12 33.80 -15.47
N SER A 168 43.01 35.10 -15.68
CA SER A 168 43.86 36.10 -15.06
C SER A 168 43.94 35.80 -13.56
N LEU A 169 45.14 35.86 -12.97
CA LEU A 169 45.38 35.67 -11.54
C LEU A 169 44.40 36.45 -10.63
N ALA A 170 43.80 37.52 -11.16
CA ALA A 170 42.74 38.29 -10.51
C ALA A 170 41.43 37.52 -10.26
N SER A 171 41.05 36.53 -11.10
CA SER A 171 39.81 35.76 -10.90
C SER A 171 39.95 34.65 -9.87
N GLN A 172 41.15 34.08 -9.70
CA GLN A 172 41.44 33.11 -8.63
C GLN A 172 41.41 33.77 -7.24
N PHE A 173 41.84 35.03 -7.13
CA PHE A 173 41.75 35.78 -5.87
C PHE A 173 40.31 36.21 -5.55
N GLY A 174 39.52 36.52 -6.57
CA GLY A 174 38.10 36.83 -6.43
C GLY A 174 37.27 35.65 -5.93
N GLU A 175 37.58 34.43 -6.37
CA GLU A 175 36.90 33.20 -5.88
C GLU A 175 37.29 32.86 -4.44
N TRP A 176 38.54 33.09 -4.04
CA TRP A 176 38.98 32.89 -2.66
C TRP A 176 38.30 33.84 -1.66
N ILE A 177 38.09 35.11 -2.04
CA ILE A 177 37.34 36.07 -1.22
C ILE A 177 35.85 35.72 -1.15
N ARG A 178 35.29 35.19 -2.25
CA ARG A 178 33.87 34.79 -2.31
C ARG A 178 33.58 33.50 -1.52
N GLY A 179 34.59 32.65 -1.31
CA GLY A 179 34.51 31.48 -0.43
C GLY A 179 34.51 31.81 1.08
N LEU A 180 34.95 33.01 1.45
CA LEU A 180 34.97 33.50 2.83
C LEU A 180 33.72 34.33 3.19
N SER A 181 32.95 34.79 2.20
CA SER A 181 31.73 35.57 2.43
C SER A 181 30.47 34.75 2.11
N PHE A 182 30.07 33.86 3.02
CA PHE A 182 28.69 33.39 3.07
C PHE A 182 27.92 34.25 4.09
N PRO A 183 27.04 35.18 3.66
CA PRO A 183 25.98 35.65 4.53
C PRO A 183 24.92 34.55 4.64
N ILE A 184 24.99 33.76 5.70
CA ILE A 184 23.93 32.80 6.11
C ILE A 184 22.67 33.64 6.37
N SER A 185 21.80 33.72 5.36
CA SER A 185 20.60 34.57 5.39
C SER A 185 19.36 33.81 5.89
N VAL A 186 19.56 32.73 6.67
CA VAL A 186 18.45 31.95 7.24
C VAL A 186 18.75 31.66 8.72
N PRO A 187 18.05 32.31 9.68
CA PRO A 187 18.39 32.27 11.12
C PRO A 187 18.24 30.89 11.77
N GLN A 188 17.59 29.94 11.09
CA GLN A 188 17.31 28.59 11.62
C GLN A 188 18.42 27.56 11.42
N LEU A 189 19.45 27.84 10.59
CA LEU A 189 20.56 26.90 10.34
C LEU A 189 21.89 27.31 11.03
N ALA A 190 21.92 28.49 11.67
CA ALA A 190 23.09 28.97 12.39
C ALA A 190 23.57 28.03 13.51
N PRO A 191 22.71 27.40 14.33
CA PRO A 191 23.17 26.51 15.40
C PRO A 191 23.83 25.23 14.86
N VAL A 192 23.29 24.68 13.77
CA VAL A 192 23.79 23.43 13.16
C VAL A 192 25.14 23.66 12.48
N ALA A 193 25.29 24.77 11.77
CA ALA A 193 26.57 25.14 11.17
C ALA A 193 27.65 25.41 12.23
N MET A 194 27.27 26.04 13.35
CA MET A 194 28.20 26.28 14.46
C MET A 194 28.64 24.98 15.14
N MET A 195 27.71 24.03 15.35
CA MET A 195 28.04 22.71 15.88
C MET A 195 28.93 21.90 14.93
N MET A 196 28.68 21.96 13.63
CA MET A 196 29.53 21.31 12.62
C MET A 196 30.94 21.90 12.58
N LEU A 197 31.08 23.22 12.62
CA LEU A 197 32.38 23.89 12.67
C LEU A 197 33.13 23.56 13.96
N PHE A 198 32.44 23.51 15.09
CA PHE A 198 33.03 23.15 16.38
C PHE A 198 33.47 21.69 16.42
N ALA A 199 32.68 20.78 15.85
CA ALA A 199 33.05 19.39 15.68
C ALA A 199 34.28 19.26 14.77
N PHE A 200 34.30 19.95 13.62
CA PHE A 200 35.44 19.91 12.71
C PHE A 200 36.72 20.48 13.34
N LEU A 201 36.62 21.55 14.14
CA LEU A 201 37.74 22.10 14.90
C LEU A 201 38.21 21.17 16.02
N MET A 202 37.30 20.56 16.77
CA MET A 202 37.67 19.61 17.83
C MET A 202 38.28 18.32 17.26
N PHE A 203 37.75 17.80 16.15
CA PHE A 203 38.35 16.66 15.46
C PHE A 203 39.70 17.03 14.86
N SER A 204 39.85 18.17 14.18
CA SER A 204 41.14 18.56 13.58
C SER A 204 42.24 18.86 14.61
N GLN A 205 41.89 19.35 15.81
CA GLN A 205 42.86 19.63 16.89
C GLN A 205 43.23 18.39 17.73
N THR A 206 42.45 17.29 17.66
CA THR A 206 42.71 16.06 18.44
C THR A 206 43.45 14.96 17.67
N VAL A 207 43.73 15.14 16.37
CA VAL A 207 44.49 14.17 15.53
C VAL A 207 45.89 14.67 15.12
N SER A 208 46.51 15.55 15.90
CA SER A 208 47.86 16.05 15.62
C SER A 208 48.88 15.54 16.64
N ALA A 209 49.46 14.38 16.35
CA ALA A 209 50.81 14.06 16.82
C ALA A 209 51.66 13.33 15.76
N ASP A 210 51.08 12.60 14.79
CA ASP A 210 51.90 11.93 13.75
C ASP A 210 51.31 11.88 12.33
N GLY A 211 50.18 12.54 12.05
CA GLY A 211 49.74 12.88 10.68
C GLY A 211 49.55 11.74 9.66
N SER A 212 49.66 10.47 10.04
CA SER A 212 49.53 9.32 9.14
C SER A 212 48.28 8.49 9.43
N LEU A 213 47.56 8.11 8.37
CA LEU A 213 46.42 7.19 8.43
C LEU A 213 46.79 5.84 9.06
N ALA A 214 48.05 5.44 8.98
CA ALA A 214 48.55 4.21 9.60
C ALA A 214 48.45 4.25 11.14
N GLY A 215 48.70 5.42 11.76
CA GLY A 215 48.59 5.61 13.21
C GLY A 215 47.16 5.49 13.73
N VAL A 216 46.16 5.87 12.93
CA VAL A 216 44.74 5.73 13.27
C VAL A 216 44.32 4.26 13.20
N TYR A 217 44.79 3.53 12.20
CA TYR A 217 44.52 2.09 12.07
C TYR A 217 45.16 1.29 13.20
N THR A 218 46.43 1.55 13.54
CA THR A 218 47.08 0.85 14.66
C THR A 218 46.41 1.16 15.99
N LYS A 219 46.10 2.43 16.28
CA LYS A 219 45.33 2.83 17.48
C LYS A 219 43.95 2.17 17.53
N SER A 220 43.25 2.07 16.40
CA SER A 220 41.93 1.43 16.35
C SER A 220 42.01 -0.07 16.63
N PHE A 221 43.08 -0.73 16.17
CA PHE A 221 43.33 -2.15 16.43
C PHE A 221 43.69 -2.38 17.91
N GLU A 222 44.52 -1.51 18.46
CA GLU A 222 44.93 -1.55 19.87
C GLU A 222 43.73 -1.31 20.81
N LEU A 223 42.86 -0.36 20.46
CA LEU A 223 41.63 -0.09 21.20
C LEU A 223 40.63 -1.25 21.08
N ALA A 224 40.49 -1.85 19.90
CA ALA A 224 39.66 -3.03 19.70
C ALA A 224 40.17 -4.24 20.51
N GLU A 225 41.49 -4.43 20.59
CA GLU A 225 42.10 -5.49 21.40
C GLU A 225 41.87 -5.26 22.90
N GLN A 226 41.98 -4.01 23.38
CA GLN A 226 41.67 -3.66 24.77
C GLN A 226 40.18 -3.88 25.10
N THR A 227 39.29 -3.54 24.17
CA THR A 227 37.85 -3.76 24.35
C THR A 227 37.51 -5.24 24.35
N TYR A 228 38.19 -6.04 23.51
CA TYR A 228 38.04 -7.49 23.47
C TYR A 228 38.58 -8.16 24.73
N LYS A 229 39.72 -7.69 25.27
CA LYS A 229 40.25 -8.14 26.57
C LYS A 229 39.33 -7.77 27.71
N GLN A 230 38.82 -6.54 27.77
CA GLN A 230 37.82 -6.14 28.77
C GLN A 230 36.52 -6.95 28.67
N GLY A 231 36.06 -7.26 27.45
CA GLY A 231 34.90 -8.13 27.24
C GLY A 231 35.16 -9.59 27.64
N ALA A 232 36.35 -10.11 27.36
CA ALA A 232 36.78 -11.45 27.76
C ALA A 232 37.01 -11.57 29.27
N ASP A 233 37.51 -10.52 29.92
CA ASP A 233 37.72 -10.45 31.37
C ASP A 233 36.38 -10.31 32.11
N ALA A 234 35.43 -9.54 31.55
CA ALA A 234 34.05 -9.45 32.05
C ALA A 234 33.28 -10.77 31.91
N TRP A 235 33.57 -11.57 30.87
CA TRP A 235 32.92 -12.88 30.64
C TRP A 235 33.57 -14.01 31.45
N SER A 236 34.89 -13.99 31.64
CA SER A 236 35.64 -15.04 32.36
C SER A 236 35.59 -14.92 33.88
N GLY A 237 34.87 -13.93 34.43
CA GLY A 237 34.58 -13.84 35.86
C GLY A 237 35.79 -13.59 36.75
N THR A 238 36.87 -13.03 36.22
CA THR A 238 38.03 -12.63 37.04
C THR A 238 37.87 -11.18 37.45
N THR A 239 37.32 -10.94 38.64
CA THR A 239 37.16 -9.60 39.22
C THR A 239 38.53 -9.00 39.52
N ALA A 240 39.05 -8.18 38.61
CA ALA A 240 40.16 -7.27 38.89
C ALA A 240 39.60 -5.87 39.18
N GLU A 241 39.59 -5.56 40.48
CA GLU A 241 39.56 -4.25 41.15
C GLU A 241 39.43 -3.00 40.27
N GLN A 242 38.32 -2.27 40.43
CA GLN A 242 38.15 -0.90 39.92
C GLN A 242 39.03 0.08 40.73
N PRO A 243 39.83 0.95 40.10
CA PRO A 243 40.23 2.20 40.72
C PRO A 243 39.17 3.27 40.43
N ASN A 244 38.79 3.91 41.51
CA ASN A 244 37.75 4.92 41.69
C ASN A 244 38.08 6.26 40.99
N ALA A 245 37.03 7.10 40.90
CA ALA A 245 37.00 8.56 40.75
C ALA A 245 36.81 9.17 39.34
N GLN A 246 35.57 9.60 39.08
CA GLN A 246 35.29 10.90 38.46
C GLN A 246 33.94 11.44 38.97
N GLU A 247 33.98 12.65 39.56
CA GLU A 247 32.89 13.34 40.27
C GLU A 247 31.80 13.91 39.32
N PRO A 248 30.54 14.02 39.78
CA PRO A 248 29.46 14.60 38.99
C PRO A 248 29.50 16.14 38.97
N VAL A 249 29.37 16.71 37.76
CA VAL A 249 29.33 18.16 37.51
C VAL A 249 27.91 18.71 37.76
N THR A 250 27.84 19.68 38.67
CA THR A 250 26.65 20.42 39.11
C THR A 250 26.41 21.68 38.26
N GLY A 251 25.17 21.92 37.84
CA GLY A 251 24.67 23.17 37.22
C GLY A 251 23.75 22.86 36.02
N THR A 252 22.51 23.36 35.89
CA THR A 252 21.89 24.58 36.39
C THR A 252 20.35 24.48 36.44
N THR A 253 19.79 25.05 37.51
CA THR A 253 18.54 25.84 37.63
C THR A 253 17.16 25.20 37.38
N TYR A 254 16.45 24.95 38.50
CA TYR A 254 14.99 24.92 38.61
C TYR A 254 14.39 26.34 38.56
N VAL A 255 13.21 26.48 37.96
CA VAL A 255 12.40 27.71 37.96
C VAL A 255 11.36 27.56 39.07
N ASP A 256 11.49 28.32 40.15
CA ASP A 256 10.46 28.46 41.18
C ASP A 256 9.41 29.49 40.74
N GLN A 257 8.16 29.06 40.70
CA GLN A 257 6.99 29.93 40.64
C GLN A 257 6.50 30.17 42.07
N GLU A 258 6.94 31.28 42.68
CA GLU A 258 6.36 31.78 43.93
C GLU A 258 5.06 32.55 43.66
N GLY A 259 4.04 32.22 44.45
CA GLY A 259 2.76 32.92 44.45
C GLY A 259 1.84 32.41 45.55
N ARG A 260 2.17 32.66 46.83
CA ARG A 260 1.14 32.79 47.87
C ARG A 260 1.57 33.59 49.11
N LYS A 261 0.90 34.73 49.23
CA LYS A 261 0.69 35.65 50.38
C LYS A 261 1.68 36.78 50.54
#